data_AF-A0A7S1DNL3-F1
#
_entry.id   AF-A0A7S1DNL3-F1
#
_cell.length_a   1.000
_cell.length_b   1.000
_cell.length_c   1.000
_cell.angle_alpha   90.00
_cell.angle_beta   90.00
_cell.angle_gamma   90.00
#
_symmetry.space_group_name_H-M   'P 1'
#
loop_
_entity.id
_entity.type
_entity.pdbx_description
1 polymer ?
#
loop_
_entity_poly.entity_id
_entity_poly.type
_entity_poly.pdbx_seq_one_letter_code
_entity_poly.pdbx_strand_id
1 'polypeptide(L)'
;RLNDNLLRRTSLPEIRAVMGHELGHYVMNHIPKLLIALTLILLSGFYVAQWAMQGLLARFAASTGVSRIDDVANLPMLVAVFTLFFTLLTPIQNTLIRTNEIEADRFSLNLAREPHGFAEAQLHLIEYRKSNPSDLEEFLFFDHPAPRKRIYDAMRWREAMGTP
;
A
#
# COMPACT_ATOMS: atom_id res chain seq x y z
N ARG A 1 -6.66 -2.38 10.64
CA ARG A 1 -7.82 -3.31 10.60
C ARG A 1 -7.94 -4.09 11.88
N LEU A 2 -9.09 -3.97 12.53
CA LEU A 2 -9.44 -4.71 13.73
C LEU A 2 -9.81 -6.16 13.33
N ASN A 3 -8.91 -7.12 13.56
CA ASN A 3 -9.25 -8.54 13.41
C ASN A 3 -9.59 -9.15 14.78
N ASP A 4 -10.16 -10.35 14.79
CA ASP A 4 -10.60 -11.00 16.04
C ASP A 4 -9.47 -11.25 17.05
N ASN A 5 -8.23 -11.37 16.57
CA ASN A 5 -7.04 -11.51 17.42
C ASN A 5 -6.67 -10.18 18.12
N LEU A 6 -6.86 -9.05 17.44
CA LEU A 6 -6.69 -7.72 18.01
C LEU A 6 -7.81 -7.41 19.00
N LEU A 7 -9.08 -7.66 18.64
CA LEU A 7 -10.25 -7.37 19.48
C LEU A 7 -10.18 -7.97 20.88
N ARG A 8 -9.60 -9.16 21.03
CA ARG A 8 -9.46 -9.85 22.32
C ARG A 8 -8.27 -9.35 23.17
N ARG A 9 -7.42 -8.51 22.60
CA ARG A 9 -6.16 -8.02 23.21
C ARG A 9 -6.09 -6.50 23.29
N THR A 10 -7.04 -5.78 22.70
CA THR A 10 -7.01 -4.31 22.61
C THR A 10 -7.80 -3.64 23.73
N SER A 11 -7.20 -2.62 24.35
CA SER A 11 -7.89 -1.72 25.28
C SER A 11 -8.94 -0.84 24.58
N LEU A 12 -9.83 -0.20 25.33
CA LEU A 12 -10.82 0.72 24.75
C LEU A 12 -10.16 1.91 24.01
N PRO A 13 -9.08 2.55 24.52
CA PRO A 13 -8.29 3.53 23.76
C PRO A 13 -7.74 2.99 22.44
N GLU A 14 -7.18 1.77 22.43
CA GLU A 14 -6.69 1.12 21.20
C GLU A 14 -7.84 0.92 20.19
N ILE A 15 -9.00 0.43 20.66
CA ILE A 15 -10.18 0.23 19.81
C ILE A 15 -10.63 1.56 19.19
N ARG A 16 -10.70 2.64 19.97
CA ARG A 16 -11.07 3.97 19.45
C ARG A 16 -10.08 4.47 18.41
N ALA A 17 -8.78 4.31 18.65
CA ALA A 17 -7.75 4.70 17.73
C ALA A 17 -7.80 3.90 16.41
N VAL A 18 -7.97 2.58 16.48
CA VAL A 18 -8.09 1.75 15.27
C VAL A 18 -9.38 2.06 14.52
N MET A 19 -10.51 2.18 15.20
CA MET A 19 -11.78 2.52 14.55
C MET A 19 -11.77 3.90 13.92
N GLY A 20 -11.13 4.88 14.58
CA GLY A 20 -10.90 6.20 14.00
C GLY A 20 -10.11 6.13 12.70
N HIS A 21 -9.10 5.26 12.62
CA HIS A 21 -8.29 5.05 11.43
C HIS A 21 -9.11 4.41 10.30
N GLU A 22 -9.88 3.35 10.59
CA GLU A 22 -10.77 2.73 9.59
C GLU A 22 -11.83 3.71 9.05
N LEU A 23 -12.40 4.55 9.93
CA LEU A 23 -13.29 5.64 9.52
C LEU A 23 -12.57 6.69 8.67
N GLY A 24 -11.30 6.96 8.93
CA GLY A 24 -10.46 7.82 8.10
C GLY A 24 -10.43 7.35 6.64
N HIS A 25 -10.23 6.04 6.40
CA HIS A 25 -10.28 5.50 5.04
C HIS A 25 -11.61 5.73 4.34
N TYR A 26 -12.72 5.62 5.07
CA TYR A 26 -14.04 5.89 4.56
C TYR A 26 -14.24 7.38 4.24
N VAL A 27 -14.01 8.26 5.21
CA VAL A 27 -14.23 9.72 5.09
C VAL A 27 -13.36 10.34 4.00
N MET A 28 -12.12 9.87 3.86
CA MET A 28 -11.17 10.41 2.88
C MET A 28 -11.27 9.74 1.51
N ASN A 29 -12.30 8.91 1.28
CA ASN A 29 -12.56 8.24 0.01
C ASN A 29 -11.37 7.42 -0.51
N HIS A 30 -10.64 6.75 0.38
CA HIS A 30 -9.44 5.98 -0.01
C HIS A 30 -9.78 4.83 -0.97
N ILE A 31 -10.95 4.19 -0.84
CA ILE A 31 -11.39 3.13 -1.76
C ILE A 31 -11.62 3.69 -3.18
N PRO A 32 -12.45 4.73 -3.40
CA PRO A 32 -12.56 5.37 -4.72
C PRO A 32 -11.22 5.82 -5.31
N LYS A 33 -10.34 6.45 -4.51
CA LYS A 33 -9.00 6.87 -4.96
C LYS A 33 -8.18 5.67 -5.48
N LEU A 34 -8.17 4.56 -4.73
CA LEU A 34 -7.46 3.34 -5.11
C LEU A 34 -8.07 2.67 -6.35
N LEU A 35 -9.40 2.70 -6.52
CA LEU A 35 -10.06 2.19 -7.71
C LEU A 35 -9.68 2.99 -8.96
N ILE A 36 -9.69 4.32 -8.87
CA ILE A 36 -9.24 5.18 -9.97
C ILE A 36 -7.77 4.91 -10.30
N ALA A 37 -6.91 4.83 -9.28
CA ALA A 37 -5.50 4.50 -9.48
C ALA A 37 -5.34 3.13 -10.16
N LEU A 38 -6.06 2.10 -9.70
CA LEU A 38 -6.04 0.76 -10.31
C LEU A 38 -6.49 0.80 -11.78
N THR A 39 -7.55 1.54 -12.10
CA THR A 39 -7.99 1.71 -13.50
C THR A 39 -6.90 2.32 -14.36
N LEU A 40 -6.27 3.41 -13.91
CA LEU A 40 -5.19 4.07 -14.64
C LEU A 40 -3.98 3.15 -14.81
N ILE A 41 -3.62 2.41 -13.77
CA ILE A 41 -2.54 1.42 -13.79
C ILE A 41 -2.83 0.34 -14.82
N LEU A 42 -4.02 -0.24 -14.84
CA LEU A 42 -4.38 -1.28 -15.80
C LEU A 42 -4.38 -0.74 -17.23
N LEU A 43 -4.94 0.45 -17.47
CA LEU A 43 -4.91 1.08 -18.80
C LEU A 43 -3.46 1.31 -19.28
N SER A 44 -2.61 1.84 -18.41
CA SER A 44 -1.18 2.02 -18.74
C SER A 44 -0.46 0.70 -18.95
N GLY A 45 -0.78 -0.33 -18.15
CA GLY A 45 -0.22 -1.67 -18.27
C GLY A 45 -0.58 -2.32 -19.60
N PHE A 46 -1.83 -2.25 -20.04
CA PHE A 46 -2.25 -2.75 -21.35
C PHE A 46 -1.60 -1.98 -22.50
N TYR A 47 -1.46 -0.65 -22.37
CA TYR A 47 -0.77 0.16 -23.36
C TYR A 47 0.71 -0.23 -23.50
N VAL A 48 1.42 -0.33 -22.36
CA VAL A 48 2.82 -0.76 -22.32
C VAL A 48 2.96 -2.20 -22.83
N ALA A 49 2.04 -3.10 -22.48
CA ALA A 49 2.05 -4.48 -22.96
C ALA A 49 1.90 -4.54 -24.48
N GLN A 50 0.94 -3.81 -25.05
CA GLN A 50 0.76 -3.72 -26.50
C GLN A 50 2.05 -3.25 -27.19
N TRP A 51 2.63 -2.15 -26.71
CA TRP A 51 3.88 -1.59 -27.26
C TRP A 51 5.06 -2.56 -27.14
N ALA A 52 5.27 -3.15 -25.97
CA ALA A 52 6.37 -4.07 -25.71
C ALA A 52 6.23 -5.36 -26.54
N MET A 53 5.03 -5.94 -26.60
CA MET A 53 4.77 -7.17 -27.36
C MET A 53 4.98 -6.96 -28.85
N GLN A 54 4.60 -5.82 -29.43
CA GLN A 54 4.89 -5.51 -30.83
C GLN A 54 6.41 -5.55 -31.12
N GLY A 55 7.21 -4.92 -30.27
CA GLY A 55 8.67 -4.92 -30.41
C GLY A 55 9.30 -6.29 -30.19
N LEU A 56 8.86 -7.02 -29.16
CA LEU A 56 9.39 -8.35 -28.84
C LEU A 56 9.04 -9.38 -29.92
N LEU A 57 7.79 -9.40 -30.41
CA LEU A 57 7.39 -10.31 -31.48
C LEU A 57 8.12 -10.00 -32.78
N ALA A 58 8.26 -8.73 -33.16
CA ALA A 58 9.04 -8.36 -34.34
C ALA A 58 10.51 -8.84 -34.25
N ARG A 59 11.07 -8.85 -33.04
CA ARG A 59 12.47 -9.26 -32.80
C ARG A 59 12.65 -10.77 -32.72
N PHE A 60 11.71 -11.48 -32.09
CA PHE A 60 11.88 -12.89 -31.72
C PHE A 60 11.06 -13.87 -32.55
N ALA A 61 10.10 -13.42 -33.36
CA ALA A 61 9.20 -14.29 -34.13
C ALA A 61 9.95 -15.32 -35.00
N ALA A 62 11.06 -14.94 -35.63
CA ALA A 62 11.86 -15.85 -36.45
C ALA A 62 12.52 -16.97 -35.62
N SER A 63 12.89 -16.69 -34.36
CA SER A 63 13.53 -17.65 -33.46
C SER A 63 12.55 -18.50 -32.67
N THR A 64 11.39 -17.96 -32.31
CA THR A 64 10.38 -18.63 -31.47
C THR A 64 9.30 -19.33 -32.31
N GLY A 65 9.16 -18.97 -33.58
CA GLY A 65 8.06 -19.42 -34.43
C GLY A 65 6.71 -18.77 -34.10
N VAL A 66 6.66 -17.88 -33.09
CA VAL A 66 5.42 -17.23 -32.64
C VAL A 66 5.42 -15.77 -33.07
N SER A 67 4.47 -15.39 -33.92
CA SER A 67 4.41 -14.05 -34.53
C SER A 67 3.14 -13.26 -34.19
N ARG A 68 2.11 -13.93 -33.63
CA ARG A 68 0.81 -13.30 -33.37
C ARG A 68 0.57 -13.06 -31.89
N ILE A 69 0.16 -11.85 -31.53
CA ILE A 69 -0.08 -11.48 -30.12
C ILE A 69 -1.22 -12.26 -29.45
N ASP A 70 -2.18 -12.75 -30.24
CA ASP A 70 -3.34 -13.53 -29.76
C ASP A 70 -3.06 -15.05 -29.67
N ASP A 71 -1.83 -15.48 -29.99
CA ASP A 71 -1.41 -16.87 -29.81
C ASP A 71 -1.15 -17.17 -28.32
N VAL A 72 -1.75 -18.24 -27.81
CA VAL A 72 -1.55 -18.73 -26.44
C VAL A 72 -0.07 -19.04 -26.16
N ALA A 73 0.71 -19.39 -27.19
CA ALA A 73 2.14 -19.62 -27.06
C ALA A 73 2.92 -18.38 -26.61
N ASN A 74 2.35 -17.17 -26.76
CA ASN A 74 2.94 -15.91 -26.31
C ASN A 74 2.61 -15.55 -24.85
N LEU A 75 1.75 -16.29 -24.16
CA LEU A 75 1.41 -16.01 -22.76
C LEU A 75 2.64 -15.86 -21.85
N PRO A 76 3.70 -16.69 -21.93
CA PRO A 76 4.87 -16.50 -21.08
C PRO A 76 5.56 -15.14 -21.28
N MET A 77 5.64 -14.66 -22.53
CA MET A 77 6.21 -13.36 -22.85
C MET A 77 5.34 -12.22 -22.32
N LEU A 78 4.02 -12.33 -22.51
CA LEU A 78 3.06 -11.36 -21.98
C LEU A 78 3.11 -11.29 -20.44
N VAL A 79 3.19 -12.44 -19.77
CA VAL A 79 3.36 -12.53 -18.32
C VAL A 79 4.67 -11.86 -17.91
N ALA A 80 5.78 -12.13 -18.59
CA ALA A 80 7.06 -11.48 -18.27
C ALA A 80 7.00 -9.94 -18.40
N VAL A 81 6.33 -9.43 -19.44
CA VAL A 81 6.11 -7.99 -19.63
C VAL A 81 5.30 -7.41 -18.48
N PHE A 82 4.17 -8.03 -18.11
CA PHE A 82 3.37 -7.58 -16.98
C PHE A 82 4.11 -7.69 -15.65
N THR A 83 4.84 -8.79 -15.41
CA THR A 83 5.64 -8.97 -14.20
C THR A 83 6.67 -7.85 -14.06
N LEU A 84 7.40 -7.52 -15.12
CA LEU A 84 8.35 -6.41 -15.10
C LEU A 84 7.65 -5.07 -14.85
N PHE A 85 6.56 -4.81 -15.58
CA PHE A 85 5.77 -3.60 -15.43
C PHE A 85 5.28 -3.40 -13.98
N PHE A 86 4.62 -4.41 -13.40
CA PHE A 86 4.10 -4.33 -12.03
C PHE A 86 5.22 -4.27 -10.99
N THR A 87 6.34 -4.98 -11.21
CA THR A 87 7.50 -4.92 -10.31
C THR A 87 8.04 -3.49 -10.24
N LEU A 88 8.23 -2.83 -11.38
CA LEU A 88 8.70 -1.44 -11.45
C LEU A 88 7.68 -0.44 -10.89
N LEU A 89 6.39 -0.77 -10.96
CA LEU A 89 5.30 0.05 -10.44
C LEU A 89 5.10 -0.07 -8.92
N THR A 90 5.67 -1.10 -8.29
CA THR A 90 5.56 -1.36 -6.84
C THR A 90 5.79 -0.12 -5.96
N PRO A 91 6.87 0.69 -6.15
CA PRO A 91 7.10 1.85 -5.29
C PRO A 91 6.01 2.93 -5.40
N ILE A 92 5.39 3.07 -6.58
CA ILE A 92 4.29 4.01 -6.81
C ILE A 92 3.05 3.54 -6.06
N GLN A 93 2.69 2.26 -6.21
CA GLN A 93 1.55 1.67 -5.50
C GLN A 93 1.73 1.75 -3.98
N ASN A 94 2.92 1.39 -3.48
CA ASN A 94 3.25 1.49 -2.07
C ASN A 94 3.16 2.93 -1.56
N THR A 95 3.58 3.92 -2.35
CA THR A 95 3.47 5.34 -1.98
C THR A 95 2.01 5.80 -1.88
N LEU A 96 1.14 5.38 -2.80
CA LEU A 96 -0.29 5.70 -2.76
C LEU A 96 -0.94 5.13 -1.48
N ILE A 97 -0.63 3.88 -1.14
CA ILE A 97 -1.17 3.22 0.05
C ILE A 97 -0.62 3.90 1.32
N ARG A 98 0.69 4.13 1.42
CA ARG A 98 1.29 4.82 2.57
C ARG A 98 0.70 6.22 2.79
N THR A 99 0.40 6.94 1.72
CA THR A 99 -0.23 8.26 1.81
C THR A 99 -1.61 8.14 2.44
N ASN A 100 -2.44 7.20 1.98
CA ASN A 100 -3.75 6.92 2.57
C ASN A 100 -3.65 6.51 4.04
N GLU A 101 -2.66 5.70 4.42
CA GLU A 101 -2.42 5.32 5.82
C GLU A 101 -2.08 6.51 6.71
N ILE A 102 -1.19 7.40 6.26
CA ILE A 102 -0.82 8.62 7.00
C ILE A 102 -2.01 9.57 7.14
N GLU A 103 -2.80 9.71 6.08
CA GLU A 103 -4.05 10.48 6.10
C GLU A 103 -5.04 9.91 7.14
N ALA A 104 -5.25 8.59 7.14
CA ALA A 104 -6.13 7.91 8.09
C ALA A 104 -5.62 7.98 9.54
N ASP A 105 -4.31 7.90 9.78
CA ASP A 105 -3.71 8.06 11.11
C ASP A 105 -3.97 9.45 11.68
N ARG A 106 -3.72 10.48 10.89
CA ARG A 106 -3.98 11.88 11.30
C ARG A 106 -5.47 12.10 11.57
N PHE A 107 -6.33 11.54 10.73
CA PHE A 107 -7.78 11.60 10.95
C PHE A 107 -8.14 10.95 12.29
N SER A 108 -7.63 9.75 12.55
CA SER A 108 -7.88 9.03 13.80
C SER A 108 -7.42 9.82 15.03
N LEU A 109 -6.20 10.33 15.02
CA LEU A 109 -5.66 11.11 16.15
C LEU A 109 -6.53 12.35 16.43
N ASN A 110 -6.97 13.05 15.38
CA ASN A 110 -7.85 14.21 15.51
C ASN A 110 -9.25 13.85 16.02
N LEU A 111 -9.79 12.70 15.62
CA LEU A 111 -11.14 12.24 15.98
C LEU A 111 -11.18 11.59 17.37
N ALA A 112 -10.36 10.57 17.58
CA ALA A 112 -10.37 9.75 18.79
C ALA A 112 -9.64 10.42 19.96
N ARG A 113 -8.61 11.24 19.68
CA ARG A 113 -7.75 11.86 20.71
C ARG A 113 -7.04 10.83 21.61
N GLU A 114 -6.75 9.64 21.09
CA GLU A 114 -6.12 8.52 21.82
C GLU A 114 -4.70 8.22 21.27
N PRO A 115 -3.70 9.12 21.42
CA PRO A 115 -2.37 8.90 20.86
C PRO A 115 -1.63 7.72 21.49
N HIS A 116 -1.86 7.45 22.79
CA HIS A 116 -1.28 6.30 23.48
C HIS A 116 -1.94 4.98 23.04
N GLY A 117 -3.27 4.94 22.96
CA GLY A 117 -3.98 3.79 22.41
C GLY A 117 -3.59 3.50 20.95
N PHE A 118 -3.36 4.54 20.14
CA PHE A 118 -2.80 4.35 18.79
C PHE A 118 -1.41 3.72 18.85
N ALA A 119 -0.51 4.23 19.69
CA ALA A 119 0.84 3.69 19.80
C ALA A 119 0.87 2.23 20.29
N GLU A 120 0.06 1.88 21.28
CA GLU A 120 -0.10 0.51 21.77
C GLU A 120 -0.61 -0.43 20.66
N ALA A 121 -1.63 0.00 19.90
CA ALA A 121 -2.12 -0.76 18.76
C ALA A 121 -1.01 -1.01 17.71
N GLN A 122 -0.14 -0.04 17.47
CA GLN A 122 1.00 -0.19 16.56
C GLN A 122 2.10 -1.11 17.13
N LEU A 123 2.31 -1.13 18.44
CA LEU A 123 3.27 -2.03 19.10
C LEU A 123 2.87 -3.49 18.93
N HIS A 124 1.58 -3.82 19.03
CA HIS A 124 1.07 -5.18 18.80
C HIS A 124 1.40 -5.70 17.39
N LEU A 125 1.55 -4.80 16.40
CA LEU A 125 1.87 -5.17 15.02
C LEU A 125 3.36 -5.45 14.78
N ILE A 126 4.24 -5.08 15.72
CA ILE A 126 5.70 -5.28 15.60
C ILE A 126 6.06 -6.77 15.64
N GLU A 127 5.25 -7.60 16.28
CA GLU A 127 5.45 -9.06 16.29
C GLU A 127 5.46 -9.66 14.88
N TYR A 128 4.77 -9.03 13.93
CA TYR A 128 4.57 -9.55 12.57
C TYR A 128 5.22 -8.68 11.49
N ARG A 129 5.74 -7.50 11.85
CA ARG A 129 6.32 -6.54 10.89
C ARG A 129 7.58 -5.90 11.42
N LYS A 130 8.58 -5.76 10.55
CA LYS A 130 9.81 -5.04 10.85
C LYS A 130 9.47 -3.61 11.28
N SER A 131 9.77 -3.27 12.53
CA SER A 131 9.37 -2.01 13.16
C SER A 131 10.17 -0.80 12.66
N ASN A 132 11.40 -1.00 12.22
CA ASN A 132 12.34 0.06 11.81
C ASN A 132 13.14 -0.36 10.56
N PRO A 133 12.51 -0.45 9.38
CA PRO A 133 13.22 -0.60 8.11
C PRO A 133 14.05 0.65 7.78
N SER A 134 15.00 0.52 6.84
CA SER A 134 15.65 1.69 6.24
C SER A 134 14.66 2.45 5.35
N ASP A 135 14.91 3.74 5.08
CA ASP A 135 14.02 4.53 4.21
C ASP A 135 13.90 3.95 2.80
N LEU A 136 14.99 3.37 2.26
CA LEU A 136 14.96 2.72 0.95
C LEU A 136 14.14 1.43 0.97
N GLU A 137 14.30 0.61 2.01
CA GLU A 137 13.54 -0.62 2.19
C GLU A 137 12.05 -0.33 2.34
N GLU A 138 11.70 0.68 3.15
CA GLU A 138 10.31 1.12 3.29
C GLU A 138 9.76 1.63 1.96
N PHE A 139 10.50 2.53 1.29
CA PHE A 139 10.10 3.09 0.00
C PHE A 139 9.77 2.00 -1.03
N LEU A 140 10.65 1.00 -1.17
CA LEU A 140 10.52 -0.06 -2.16
C LEU A 140 9.48 -1.13 -1.78
N PHE A 141 9.44 -1.57 -0.52
CA PHE A 141 8.77 -2.83 -0.17
C PHE A 141 7.59 -2.69 0.79
N PHE A 142 7.42 -1.54 1.45
CA PHE A 142 6.39 -1.38 2.49
C PHE A 142 5.19 -0.61 1.96
N ASP A 143 4.04 -1.25 1.92
CA ASP A 143 2.76 -0.61 1.58
C ASP A 143 2.22 0.25 2.74
N HIS A 144 2.56 -0.08 3.99
CA HIS A 144 2.22 0.69 5.19
C HIS A 144 3.46 1.36 5.79
N PRO A 145 3.34 2.58 6.35
CA PRO A 145 4.46 3.19 7.05
C PRO A 145 4.90 2.32 8.24
N ALA A 146 6.21 2.32 8.51
CA ALA A 146 6.77 1.51 9.59
C ALA A 146 6.10 1.82 10.95
N PRO A 147 5.82 0.80 11.81
CA PRO A 147 5.22 1.02 13.12
C PRO A 147 5.93 2.10 13.94
N ARG A 148 7.27 2.12 13.93
CA ARG A 148 8.06 3.15 14.62
C ARG A 148 7.75 4.57 14.11
N LYS A 149 7.63 4.77 12.80
CA LYS A 149 7.30 6.08 12.21
C LYS A 149 5.89 6.53 12.61
N ARG A 150 4.92 5.63 12.55
CA ARG A 150 3.53 5.90 12.96
C ARG A 150 3.43 6.27 14.45
N ILE A 151 4.13 5.54 15.33
CA ILE A 151 4.22 5.85 16.76
C ILE A 151 4.87 7.22 16.98
N TYR A 152 6.00 7.48 16.30
CA TYR A 152 6.72 8.75 16.42
C TYR A 152 5.83 9.94 16.01
N ASP A 153 5.14 9.83 14.87
CA ASP A 153 4.23 10.86 14.39
C ASP A 153 3.03 11.08 15.33
N ALA A 154 2.48 10.01 15.93
CA ALA A 154 1.42 10.12 16.93
C ALA A 154 1.89 10.85 18.20
N MET A 155 3.12 10.59 18.67
CA MET A 155 3.69 11.30 19.82
C MET A 155 3.98 12.77 19.52
N ARG A 156 4.47 13.09 18.32
CA ARG A 156 4.62 14.48 17.88
C ARG A 156 3.30 15.22 17.78
N TRP A 157 2.27 14.55 17.26
CA TRP A 157 0.92 15.09 17.22
C TRP A 157 0.40 15.38 18.64
N ARG A 158 0.64 14.46 19.60
CA ARG A 158 0.26 14.63 21.01
C ARG A 158 0.91 15.86 21.62
N GLU A 159 2.23 15.99 21.46
CA GLU A 159 3.00 17.14 21.93
C GLU A 159 2.45 18.45 21.35
N ALA A 160 2.19 18.50 20.05
CA ALA A 160 1.65 19.70 19.39
C ALA A 160 0.23 20.07 19.85
N MET A 161 -0.57 19.09 20.27
CA MET A 161 -1.96 19.29 20.70
C MET A 161 -2.11 19.49 22.21
N GLY A 162 -1.05 19.32 23.01
CA GLY A 162 -1.13 19.39 24.47
C GLY A 162 -2.02 18.31 25.09
N THR A 163 -2.23 17.19 24.37
CA THR A 163 -3.01 16.06 24.89
C THR A 163 -2.16 15.31 25.93
N PRO A 164 -2.72 14.91 27.10
CA PRO A 164 -2.00 14.11 28.08
C PRO A 164 -1.31 12.89 27.48
#